data_AF-A0A395NNX3-F1
#
_entry.id   AF-A0A395NNX3-F1
#
_cell.length_a   1.000
_cell.length_b   1.000
_cell.length_c   1.000
_cell.angle_alpha   90.00
_cell.angle_beta   90.00
_cell.angle_gamma   90.00
#
_symmetry.space_group_name_H-M   'P 1'
#
loop_
_entity.id
_entity.type
_entity.pdbx_description
1 polymer ?
#
loop_
_entity_poly.entity_id
_entity_poly.type
_entity_poly.pdbx_seq_one_letter_code
_entity_poly.pdbx_strand_id
1 'polypeptide(L)'
;MHIISIGFLTNLADLLKSKADHISHLSGSQLISAKVSELIVMGGQYPSGWEYNFGGADPESTAYVIKNWPKHVTITYSGSELGGGIFSGQNLAQRSPPDSPVLSSYQWYVGRGSTIRESWDPITVLYGIIGLEWLPKLGIRPMLAYANKFGYNSITAANASNAWVNDTKTTNQHWLRLADGVTNYSMAALLDEFFTHDPSLKTCFRYGVFSDL
;
A
#
# COMPACT_ATOMS: atom_id res chain seq x y z
N MET A 1 -4.96 -4.36 14.52
CA MET A 1 -5.59 -3.48 13.52
C MET A 1 -4.51 -3.00 12.56
N HIS A 2 -4.81 -2.91 11.27
CA HIS A 2 -3.89 -2.36 10.28
C HIS A 2 -4.21 -0.89 10.02
N ILE A 3 -3.16 -0.09 9.83
CA ILE A 3 -3.27 1.26 9.27
C ILE A 3 -2.69 1.21 7.87
N ILE A 4 -3.46 1.64 6.87
CA ILE A 4 -3.01 1.75 5.48
C ILE A 4 -2.92 3.24 5.17
N SER A 5 -1.71 3.73 4.90
CA SER A 5 -1.46 5.11 4.49
C SER A 5 -1.12 5.15 3.01
N ILE A 6 -1.94 5.84 2.22
CA ILE A 6 -1.77 6.06 0.78
C ILE A 6 -1.56 7.55 0.45
N GLY A 7 -1.01 8.29 1.41
CA GLY A 7 -0.79 9.73 1.31
C GLY A 7 0.24 10.19 2.34
N PHE A 8 0.37 11.51 2.48
CA PHE A 8 1.29 12.14 3.41
C PHE A 8 1.10 11.64 4.85
N LEU A 9 2.19 11.50 5.60
CA LEU A 9 2.18 10.93 6.95
C LEU A 9 1.87 11.96 8.06
N THR A 10 1.40 13.16 7.70
CA THR A 10 1.11 14.26 8.65
C THR A 10 0.16 13.83 9.77
N ASN A 11 -0.96 13.18 9.43
CA ASN A 11 -1.92 12.71 10.44
C ASN A 11 -1.32 11.66 11.38
N LEU A 12 -0.40 10.82 10.89
CA LEU A 12 0.29 9.83 11.72
C LEU A 12 1.35 10.48 12.61
N ALA A 13 2.03 11.51 12.12
CA ALA A 13 2.95 12.31 12.92
C ALA A 13 2.22 13.02 14.06
N ASP A 14 1.07 13.62 13.77
CA ASP A 14 0.24 14.30 14.77
C ASP A 14 -0.35 13.31 15.77
N LEU A 15 -0.78 12.13 15.30
CA LEU A 15 -1.18 11.05 16.21
C LEU A 15 -0.03 10.66 17.13
N LEU A 16 1.18 10.39 16.61
CA LEU A 16 2.34 10.05 17.46
C LEU A 16 2.65 11.14 18.51
N LYS A 17 2.49 12.42 18.15
CA LYS A 17 2.72 13.59 19.02
C LYS A 17 1.57 13.84 20.01
N SER A 18 0.39 13.29 19.75
CA SER A 18 -0.80 13.55 20.56
C SER A 18 -0.68 13.01 21.99
N LYS A 19 -1.22 13.77 22.93
CA LYS A 19 -1.35 13.37 24.34
C LYS A 19 -2.67 12.62 24.55
N ALA A 20 -2.80 11.99 25.72
CA ALA A 20 -4.09 11.48 26.17
C ALA A 20 -5.13 12.61 26.24
N ASP A 21 -6.39 12.25 26.03
CA ASP A 21 -7.53 13.16 26.05
C ASP A 21 -8.76 12.51 26.72
N HIS A 22 -9.94 13.10 26.52
CA HIS A 22 -11.20 12.63 27.10
C HIS A 22 -11.77 11.39 26.39
N ILE A 23 -11.29 11.04 25.20
CA ILE A 23 -11.68 9.84 24.44
C ILE A 23 -10.79 8.66 24.85
N SER A 24 -9.48 8.92 25.05
CA SER A 24 -8.50 7.90 25.43
C SER A 24 -7.50 8.40 26.47
N HIS A 25 -7.32 7.64 27.54
CA HIS A 25 -6.29 7.87 28.55
C HIS A 25 -4.85 7.54 28.08
N LEU A 26 -4.69 6.94 26.90
CA LEU A 26 -3.39 6.65 26.28
C LEU A 26 -2.96 7.80 25.37
N SER A 27 -1.67 8.16 25.38
CA SER A 27 -1.09 9.02 24.33
C SER A 27 -1.14 8.33 22.97
N GLY A 28 -1.02 9.07 21.86
CA GLY A 28 -1.10 8.45 20.55
C GLY A 28 -0.01 7.41 20.28
N SER A 29 1.21 7.62 20.79
CA SER A 29 2.27 6.59 20.76
C SER A 29 1.88 5.32 21.53
N GLN A 30 1.24 5.46 22.70
CA GLN A 30 0.74 4.33 23.47
C GLN A 30 -0.46 3.63 22.78
N LEU A 31 -1.35 4.40 22.15
CA LEU A 31 -2.47 3.88 21.36
C LEU A 31 -1.98 3.04 20.18
N ILE A 32 -1.03 3.56 19.40
CA ILE A 32 -0.42 2.83 18.29
C ILE A 32 0.20 1.54 18.81
N SER A 33 1.01 1.64 19.86
CA SER A 33 1.67 0.48 20.48
C SER A 33 0.70 -0.60 20.95
N ALA A 34 -0.51 -0.21 21.39
CA ALA A 34 -1.50 -1.11 21.97
C ALA A 34 -2.50 -1.68 20.95
N LYS A 35 -2.76 -0.98 19.83
CA LYS A 35 -3.87 -1.32 18.91
C LYS A 35 -3.42 -1.63 17.49
N VAL A 36 -2.29 -1.10 17.05
CA VAL A 36 -1.81 -1.26 15.68
C VAL A 36 -0.90 -2.48 15.62
N SER A 37 -1.24 -3.42 14.76
CA SER A 37 -0.41 -4.60 14.48
C SER A 37 0.56 -4.34 13.32
N GLU A 38 0.16 -3.51 12.35
CA GLU A 38 0.99 -3.19 11.19
C GLU A 38 0.62 -1.80 10.64
N LEU A 39 1.64 -1.05 10.25
CA LEU A 39 1.53 0.13 9.40
C LEU A 39 1.93 -0.23 7.97
N ILE A 40 1.01 -0.08 7.03
CA ILE A 40 1.25 -0.27 5.60
C ILE A 40 1.33 1.11 4.95
N VAL A 41 2.40 1.39 4.22
CA VAL A 41 2.64 2.71 3.63
C VAL A 41 2.90 2.61 2.13
N MET A 42 2.09 3.28 1.32
CA MET A 42 2.49 3.63 -0.04
C MET A 42 3.48 4.78 0.08
N GLY A 43 4.75 4.48 -0.10
CA GLY A 43 5.77 5.51 -0.05
C GLY A 43 7.20 5.00 0.05
N GLY A 44 8.12 5.92 -0.26
CA GLY A 44 9.53 5.62 -0.46
C GLY A 44 9.80 4.93 -1.81
N GLN A 45 11.07 4.74 -2.09
CA GLN A 45 11.56 3.98 -3.23
C GLN A 45 12.64 3.02 -2.75
N TYR A 46 12.53 1.76 -3.13
CA TYR A 46 13.41 0.71 -2.63
C TYR A 46 14.26 0.09 -3.75
N PRO A 47 15.56 -0.17 -3.50
CA PRO A 47 16.25 -0.07 -2.20
C PRO A 47 16.63 1.36 -1.77
N SER A 48 16.51 2.36 -2.65
CA SER A 48 16.72 3.77 -2.32
C SER A 48 16.12 4.70 -3.37
N GLY A 49 15.70 5.89 -2.97
CA GLY A 49 15.27 6.93 -3.87
C GLY A 49 14.45 8.02 -3.19
N TRP A 50 13.50 8.58 -3.93
CA TRP A 50 12.60 9.63 -3.47
C TRP A 50 11.19 9.35 -4.00
N GLU A 51 10.17 9.68 -3.21
CA GLU A 51 8.78 9.39 -3.55
C GLU A 51 7.86 10.52 -3.04
N TYR A 52 6.74 10.74 -3.73
CA TYR A 52 5.85 11.88 -3.54
C TYR A 52 5.14 11.91 -2.19
N ASN A 53 4.57 10.80 -1.71
CA ASN A 53 3.94 10.74 -0.38
C ASN A 53 4.95 10.94 0.75
N PHE A 54 6.22 10.59 0.53
CA PHE A 54 7.29 10.87 1.48
C PHE A 54 7.73 12.32 1.47
N GLY A 55 8.02 12.89 0.30
CA GLY A 55 8.75 14.15 0.19
C GLY A 55 8.01 15.32 -0.48
N GLY A 56 6.83 15.09 -1.03
CA GLY A 56 6.14 16.05 -1.90
C GLY A 56 5.53 17.25 -1.18
N ALA A 57 5.06 17.09 0.05
CA ALA A 57 4.41 18.16 0.81
C ALA A 57 4.97 18.32 2.24
N ASP A 58 5.11 17.21 2.99
CA ASP A 58 5.50 17.24 4.41
C ASP A 58 6.57 16.19 4.72
N PRO A 59 7.81 16.40 4.23
CA PRO A 59 8.93 15.48 4.47
C PRO A 59 9.31 15.36 5.95
N GLU A 60 9.05 16.40 6.76
CA GLU A 60 9.33 16.39 8.19
C GLU A 60 8.45 15.40 8.94
N SER A 61 7.15 15.35 8.63
CA SER A 61 6.25 14.34 9.19
C SER A 61 6.63 12.93 8.78
N THR A 62 7.09 12.72 7.55
CA THR A 62 7.62 11.44 7.10
C THR A 62 8.83 11.03 7.96
N ALA A 63 9.83 11.91 8.07
CA ALA A 63 11.01 11.64 8.89
C ALA A 63 10.65 11.38 10.35
N TYR A 64 9.67 12.10 10.90
CA TYR A 64 9.20 11.92 12.26
C TYR A 64 8.53 10.55 12.46
N VAL A 65 7.63 10.15 11.57
CA VAL A 65 6.90 8.87 11.67
C VAL A 65 7.87 7.70 11.55
N ILE A 66 8.72 7.68 10.51
CA ILE A 66 9.68 6.58 10.31
C ILE A 66 10.63 6.44 11.50
N LYS A 67 11.07 7.55 12.09
CA LYS A 67 11.99 7.55 13.24
C LYS A 67 11.33 7.12 14.56
N ASN A 68 10.07 7.51 14.79
CA ASN A 68 9.42 7.40 16.11
C ASN A 68 8.31 6.35 16.17
N TRP A 69 8.05 5.62 15.08
CA TRP A 69 7.09 4.52 15.13
C TRP A 69 7.49 3.48 16.19
N PRO A 70 6.54 2.94 16.98
CA PRO A 70 6.87 1.96 18.01
C PRO A 70 7.60 0.75 17.44
N LYS A 71 8.78 0.45 18.00
CA LYS A 71 9.73 -0.53 17.42
C LYS A 71 9.19 -1.95 17.28
N HIS A 72 8.18 -2.34 18.08
CA HIS A 72 7.57 -3.67 18.02
C HIS A 72 6.42 -3.76 17.01
N VAL A 73 5.94 -2.63 16.46
CA VAL A 73 4.87 -2.61 15.46
C VAL A 73 5.50 -2.72 14.07
N THR A 74 5.03 -3.67 13.28
CA THR A 74 5.53 -3.92 11.92
C THR A 74 5.26 -2.73 11.00
N ILE A 75 6.19 -2.44 10.10
CA ILE A 75 5.97 -1.50 8.99
C ILE A 75 6.25 -2.20 7.67
N THR A 76 5.28 -2.15 6.76
CA THR A 76 5.45 -2.64 5.39
C THR A 76 5.28 -1.50 4.40
N TYR A 77 6.25 -1.35 3.51
CA TYR A 77 6.27 -0.32 2.49
C TYR A 77 5.90 -0.89 1.11
N SER A 78 5.12 -0.12 0.37
CA SER A 78 4.87 -0.30 -1.05
C SER A 78 5.55 0.85 -1.78
N GLY A 79 6.72 0.56 -2.34
CA GLY A 79 7.57 1.58 -2.96
C GLY A 79 7.05 2.04 -4.32
N SER A 80 7.55 3.19 -4.78
CA SER A 80 7.23 3.76 -6.09
C SER A 80 7.59 2.81 -7.24
N GLU A 81 8.66 2.03 -7.09
CA GLU A 81 9.15 1.06 -8.08
C GLU A 81 8.17 -0.11 -8.31
N LEU A 82 7.41 -0.49 -7.28
CA LEU A 82 6.44 -1.59 -7.39
C LEU A 82 5.21 -1.12 -8.18
N GLY A 83 4.57 -0.04 -7.73
CA GLY A 83 3.33 0.44 -8.34
C GLY A 83 3.51 1.11 -9.70
N GLY A 84 4.68 1.69 -9.96
CA GLY A 84 4.94 2.52 -11.15
C GLY A 84 4.98 1.75 -12.46
N GLY A 85 5.22 0.43 -12.40
CA GLY A 85 5.19 -0.44 -13.56
C GLY A 85 3.85 -1.12 -13.83
N ILE A 86 2.87 -0.98 -12.93
CA ILE A 86 1.64 -1.78 -12.91
C ILE A 86 0.47 -0.88 -13.30
N PHE A 87 0.03 -1.01 -14.54
CA PHE A 87 -1.03 -0.18 -15.12
C PHE A 87 -2.37 -0.91 -15.07
N SER A 88 -3.25 -0.52 -14.15
CA SER A 88 -4.60 -1.05 -14.04
C SER A 88 -5.63 -0.04 -14.56
N GLY A 89 -6.87 -0.48 -14.66
CA GLY A 89 -8.03 0.24 -15.16
C GLY A 89 -8.36 -0.01 -16.63
N GLN A 90 -7.66 -0.90 -17.33
CA GLN A 90 -7.83 -1.08 -18.77
C GLN A 90 -9.24 -1.54 -19.18
N ASN A 91 -9.89 -2.34 -18.34
CA ASN A 91 -11.22 -2.86 -18.61
C ASN A 91 -12.36 -2.10 -17.91
N LEU A 92 -12.06 -1.02 -17.17
CA LEU A 92 -13.04 -0.30 -16.37
C LEU A 92 -14.21 0.21 -17.22
N ALA A 93 -13.92 0.89 -18.33
CA ALA A 93 -14.95 1.47 -19.19
C ALA A 93 -15.80 0.42 -19.91
N GLN A 94 -15.25 -0.77 -20.19
CA GLN A 94 -15.95 -1.83 -20.90
C GLN A 94 -16.81 -2.70 -19.96
N ARG A 95 -16.34 -2.94 -18.74
CA ARG A 95 -16.94 -3.93 -17.82
C ARG A 95 -17.78 -3.31 -16.71
N SER A 96 -17.58 -2.03 -16.39
CA SER A 96 -18.34 -1.37 -15.32
C SER A 96 -19.70 -0.90 -15.81
N PRO A 97 -20.73 -0.89 -14.95
CA PRO A 97 -21.99 -0.26 -15.29
C PRO A 97 -21.81 1.26 -15.47
N PRO A 98 -22.69 1.93 -16.26
CA PRO A 98 -22.55 3.36 -16.55
C PRO A 98 -22.58 4.30 -15.32
N ASP A 99 -23.16 3.84 -14.21
CA ASP A 99 -23.25 4.57 -12.94
C ASP A 99 -22.15 4.18 -11.93
N SER A 100 -21.13 3.43 -12.37
CA SER A 100 -20.02 3.03 -11.51
C SER A 100 -19.24 4.25 -10.99
N PRO A 101 -19.13 4.41 -9.65
CA PRO A 101 -18.32 5.49 -9.07
C PRO A 101 -16.83 5.26 -9.32
N VAL A 102 -16.38 4.00 -9.43
CA VAL A 102 -14.99 3.66 -9.73
C VAL A 102 -14.65 4.10 -11.16
N LEU A 103 -15.48 3.73 -12.14
CA LEU A 103 -15.30 4.17 -13.53
C LEU A 103 -15.25 5.70 -13.61
N SER A 104 -16.21 6.38 -12.99
CA SER A 104 -16.26 7.84 -12.97
C SER A 104 -14.97 8.42 -12.38
N SER A 105 -14.54 7.96 -11.21
CA SER A 105 -13.33 8.48 -10.56
C SER A 105 -12.08 8.39 -11.43
N TYR A 106 -11.88 7.28 -12.14
CA TYR A 106 -10.75 7.09 -13.04
C TYR A 106 -10.85 7.98 -14.28
N GLN A 107 -12.02 8.11 -14.90
CA GLN A 107 -12.21 8.98 -16.06
C GLN A 107 -11.95 10.45 -15.73
N TRP A 108 -12.42 10.91 -14.56
CA TRP A 108 -12.19 12.28 -14.09
C TRP A 108 -10.73 12.53 -13.73
N TYR A 109 -10.07 11.56 -13.07
CA TYR A 109 -8.70 11.72 -12.65
C TYR A 109 -7.71 11.64 -13.83
N VAL A 110 -7.82 10.60 -14.65
CA VAL A 110 -6.86 10.34 -15.75
C VAL A 110 -7.13 11.25 -16.95
N GLY A 111 -8.41 11.54 -17.21
CA GLY A 111 -8.85 12.39 -18.32
C GLY A 111 -8.77 11.71 -19.70
N ARG A 112 -9.17 12.47 -20.73
CA ARG A 112 -9.11 12.05 -22.16
C ARG A 112 -9.79 10.72 -22.49
N GLY A 113 -10.80 10.33 -21.71
CA GLY A 113 -11.50 9.05 -21.89
C GLY A 113 -10.68 7.82 -21.51
N SER A 114 -9.50 8.00 -20.93
CA SER A 114 -8.68 6.90 -20.39
C SER A 114 -9.09 6.58 -18.96
N THR A 115 -8.86 5.33 -18.59
CA THR A 115 -8.99 4.81 -17.21
C THR A 115 -7.72 4.08 -16.77
N ILE A 116 -6.66 4.08 -17.61
CA ILE A 116 -5.43 3.33 -17.34
C ILE A 116 -4.46 4.21 -16.55
N ARG A 117 -3.94 3.69 -15.42
CA ARG A 117 -2.93 4.37 -14.60
C ARG A 117 -2.12 3.40 -13.74
N GLU A 118 -0.94 3.84 -13.32
CA GLU A 118 -0.10 3.19 -12.32
C GLU A 118 -0.85 2.85 -11.02
N SER A 119 -0.46 1.75 -10.38
CA SER A 119 -1.22 1.13 -9.29
C SER A 119 -0.50 1.20 -7.94
N TRP A 120 0.05 2.36 -7.60
CA TRP A 120 0.71 2.57 -6.29
C TRP A 120 -0.23 2.32 -5.11
N ASP A 121 -1.30 3.09 -5.01
CA ASP A 121 -2.25 3.01 -3.89
C ASP A 121 -3.07 1.71 -3.93
N PRO A 122 -3.62 1.25 -5.08
CA PRO A 122 -4.39 0.03 -5.13
C PRO A 122 -3.62 -1.22 -4.65
N ILE A 123 -2.35 -1.36 -5.00
CA ILE A 123 -1.53 -2.49 -4.54
C ILE A 123 -1.29 -2.42 -3.03
N THR A 124 -1.07 -1.21 -2.51
CA THR A 124 -0.88 -0.97 -1.09
C THR A 124 -2.12 -1.34 -0.29
N VAL A 125 -3.31 -0.93 -0.77
CA VAL A 125 -4.60 -1.29 -0.17
C VAL A 125 -4.85 -2.79 -0.26
N LEU A 126 -4.58 -3.39 -1.42
CA LEU A 126 -4.74 -4.83 -1.62
C LEU A 126 -3.92 -5.63 -0.60
N TYR A 127 -2.64 -5.31 -0.44
CA TYR A 127 -1.79 -5.91 0.60
C TYR A 127 -2.35 -5.67 2.01
N GLY A 128 -2.79 -4.45 2.34
CA GLY A 128 -3.32 -4.16 3.66
C GLY A 128 -4.56 -4.98 4.06
N ILE A 129 -5.32 -5.45 3.06
CA ILE A 129 -6.52 -6.30 3.24
C ILE A 129 -6.13 -7.79 3.31
N ILE A 130 -5.36 -8.29 2.34
CA ILE A 130 -5.12 -9.74 2.19
C ILE A 130 -3.80 -10.21 2.81
N GLY A 131 -2.85 -9.31 3.03
CA GLY A 131 -1.49 -9.62 3.44
C GLY A 131 -0.79 -10.51 2.42
N LEU A 132 -0.13 -11.56 2.90
CA LEU A 132 0.54 -12.58 2.09
C LEU A 132 -0.22 -13.93 2.06
N GLU A 133 -1.43 -13.98 2.61
CA GLU A 133 -2.25 -15.21 2.76
C GLU A 133 -3.28 -15.38 1.62
N TRP A 134 -2.81 -15.39 0.38
CA TRP A 134 -3.65 -15.31 -0.81
C TRP A 134 -4.53 -16.54 -1.04
N LEU A 135 -3.98 -17.74 -0.92
CA LEU A 135 -4.70 -18.98 -1.19
C LEU A 135 -5.93 -19.16 -0.29
N PRO A 136 -5.83 -19.06 1.06
CA PRO A 136 -7.01 -19.21 1.91
C PRO A 136 -8.03 -18.06 1.76
N LYS A 137 -7.61 -16.86 1.34
CA LYS A 137 -8.49 -15.68 1.23
C LYS A 137 -9.17 -15.54 -0.13
N LEU A 138 -8.45 -15.87 -1.20
CA LEU A 138 -8.85 -15.60 -2.58
C LEU A 138 -8.83 -16.85 -3.48
N GLY A 139 -8.27 -17.97 -3.02
CA GLY A 139 -8.15 -19.19 -3.83
C GLY A 139 -7.13 -19.08 -4.97
N ILE A 140 -6.26 -18.06 -4.93
CA ILE A 140 -5.20 -17.82 -5.93
C ILE A 140 -3.82 -17.83 -5.28
N ARG A 141 -2.78 -18.03 -6.10
CA ARG A 141 -1.39 -17.98 -5.61
C ARG A 141 -1.02 -16.59 -5.07
N PRO A 142 0.01 -16.48 -4.21
CA PRO A 142 0.52 -15.19 -3.77
C PRO A 142 0.97 -14.32 -4.93
N MET A 143 0.47 -13.08 -4.98
CA MET A 143 0.87 -12.11 -6.01
C MET A 143 1.94 -11.13 -5.52
N LEU A 144 2.07 -10.98 -4.20
CA LEU A 144 3.06 -10.13 -3.53
C LEU A 144 3.96 -10.96 -2.62
N ALA A 145 5.17 -10.47 -2.40
CA ALA A 145 6.13 -11.01 -1.46
C ALA A 145 6.96 -9.89 -0.82
N TYR A 146 7.60 -10.16 0.32
CA TYR A 146 8.65 -9.28 0.81
C TYR A 146 9.90 -9.40 -0.06
N ALA A 147 10.53 -8.27 -0.34
CA ALA A 147 11.79 -8.21 -1.07
C ALA A 147 13.02 -8.36 -0.17
N ASN A 148 12.82 -8.33 1.15
CA ASN A 148 13.87 -8.38 2.15
C ASN A 148 13.56 -9.44 3.22
N LYS A 149 14.62 -9.86 3.94
CA LYS A 149 14.50 -10.71 5.14
C LYS A 149 14.68 -9.94 6.44
N PHE A 150 15.44 -8.85 6.39
CA PHE A 150 15.81 -8.01 7.52
C PHE A 150 16.17 -6.60 7.03
N GLY A 151 16.44 -5.70 7.97
CA GLY A 151 16.74 -4.30 7.74
C GLY A 151 15.57 -3.38 8.02
N TYR A 152 15.76 -2.10 7.72
CA TYR A 152 14.77 -1.06 7.93
C TYR A 152 14.91 0.10 6.95
N ASN A 153 13.83 0.86 6.79
CA ASN A 153 13.83 2.08 6.00
C ASN A 153 14.46 3.24 6.77
N SER A 154 15.40 3.96 6.16
CA SER A 154 16.01 5.16 6.73
C SER A 154 15.77 6.37 5.83
N ILE A 155 15.36 7.48 6.44
CA ILE A 155 15.37 8.77 5.75
C ILE A 155 16.80 9.30 5.70
N THR A 156 17.28 9.65 4.50
CA THR A 156 18.68 10.01 4.23
C THR A 156 18.89 11.49 3.90
N ALA A 157 17.82 12.23 3.62
CA ALA A 157 17.88 13.65 3.27
C ALA A 157 16.65 14.42 3.76
N ALA A 158 16.76 15.76 3.83
CA ALA A 158 15.71 16.65 4.33
C ALA A 158 14.43 16.64 3.48
N ASN A 159 14.51 16.26 2.22
CA ASN A 159 13.36 16.09 1.31
C ASN A 159 12.67 14.72 1.46
N ALA A 160 12.97 13.99 2.53
CA ALA A 160 12.50 12.63 2.80
C ALA A 160 12.90 11.56 1.75
N SER A 161 13.99 11.77 1.00
CA SER A 161 14.62 10.65 0.29
C SER A 161 14.97 9.53 1.27
N ASN A 162 14.84 8.29 0.83
CA ASN A 162 15.02 7.12 1.67
C ASN A 162 16.03 6.14 1.08
N ALA A 163 16.62 5.33 1.96
CA ALA A 163 17.39 4.15 1.59
C ALA A 163 17.17 3.04 2.61
N TRP A 164 17.25 1.80 2.15
CA TRP A 164 17.27 0.65 3.04
C TRP A 164 18.59 0.51 3.75
N VAL A 165 18.53 0.17 5.02
CA VAL A 165 19.68 -0.24 5.81
C VAL A 165 19.57 -1.72 6.11
N ASN A 166 20.54 -2.50 5.63
CA ASN A 166 20.66 -3.90 5.97
C ASN A 166 21.10 -4.05 7.44
N ASP A 167 20.18 -4.50 8.28
CA ASP A 167 20.42 -4.80 9.69
C ASP A 167 19.71 -6.09 10.07
N THR A 168 20.48 -7.15 10.31
CA THR A 168 19.97 -8.47 10.71
C THR A 168 19.20 -8.48 12.04
N LYS A 169 19.35 -7.43 12.87
CA LYS A 169 18.64 -7.30 14.14
C LYS A 169 17.22 -6.77 13.98
N THR A 170 16.92 -6.17 12.82
CA THR A 170 15.60 -5.61 12.53
C THR A 170 14.89 -6.50 11.52
N THR A 171 13.80 -7.14 11.93
CA THR A 171 13.09 -8.16 11.13
C THR A 171 11.61 -7.86 10.94
N ASN A 172 11.13 -6.71 11.43
CA ASN A 172 9.73 -6.30 11.39
C ASN A 172 9.49 -5.10 10.47
N GLN A 173 10.43 -4.81 9.57
CA GLN A 173 10.20 -3.88 8.48
C GLN A 173 10.42 -4.58 7.15
N HIS A 174 9.52 -4.30 6.20
CA HIS A 174 9.58 -4.90 4.88
C HIS A 174 9.22 -3.91 3.78
N TRP A 175 9.69 -4.15 2.56
CA TRP A 175 9.02 -3.61 1.38
C TRP A 175 8.56 -4.72 0.45
N LEU A 176 7.52 -4.41 -0.31
CA LEU A 176 6.84 -5.34 -1.20
C LEU A 176 7.52 -5.41 -2.57
N ARG A 177 7.45 -6.59 -3.15
CA ARG A 177 7.70 -6.86 -4.57
C ARG A 177 6.60 -7.77 -5.12
N LEU A 178 6.53 -7.90 -6.44
CA LEU A 178 5.80 -9.00 -7.05
C LEU A 178 6.42 -10.34 -6.63
N ALA A 179 5.55 -11.33 -6.37
CA ALA A 179 5.98 -12.69 -6.11
C ALA A 179 6.60 -13.35 -7.36
N ASP A 180 7.31 -14.45 -7.17
CA ASP A 180 8.02 -15.12 -8.26
C ASP A 180 7.03 -15.63 -9.34
N GLY A 181 7.32 -15.32 -10.60
CA GLY A 181 6.44 -15.66 -11.72
C GLY A 181 5.18 -14.80 -11.84
N VAL A 182 5.08 -13.68 -11.11
CA VAL A 182 4.02 -12.67 -11.25
C VAL A 182 4.57 -11.51 -12.07
N THR A 183 3.78 -11.06 -13.04
CA THR A 183 4.11 -9.94 -13.92
C THR A 183 3.26 -8.72 -13.59
N ASN A 184 3.72 -7.55 -14.04
CA ASN A 184 2.93 -6.32 -13.94
C ASN A 184 1.55 -6.48 -14.58
N TYR A 185 1.47 -7.19 -15.71
CA TYR A 185 0.21 -7.48 -16.38
C TYR A 185 -0.71 -8.36 -15.52
N SER A 186 -0.21 -9.46 -14.95
CA SER A 186 -1.04 -10.34 -14.12
C SER A 186 -1.54 -9.66 -12.84
N MET A 187 -0.75 -8.77 -12.23
CA MET A 187 -1.21 -7.97 -11.10
C MET A 187 -2.25 -6.94 -11.53
N ALA A 188 -2.02 -6.25 -12.65
CA ALA A 188 -2.99 -5.29 -13.19
C ALA A 188 -4.33 -5.95 -13.55
N ALA A 189 -4.30 -7.13 -14.17
CA ALA A 189 -5.49 -7.91 -14.51
C ALA A 189 -6.28 -8.27 -13.25
N LEU A 190 -5.61 -8.68 -12.17
CA LEU A 190 -6.27 -8.92 -10.90
C LEU A 190 -6.92 -7.65 -10.31
N LEU A 191 -6.23 -6.51 -10.35
CA LEU A 191 -6.80 -5.24 -9.89
C LEU A 191 -8.04 -4.84 -10.72
N ASP A 192 -8.00 -5.04 -12.03
CA ASP A 192 -9.14 -4.82 -12.92
C ASP A 192 -10.36 -5.67 -12.53
N GLU A 193 -10.14 -6.93 -12.14
CA GLU A 193 -11.21 -7.79 -11.63
C GLU A 193 -11.84 -7.18 -10.37
N PHE A 194 -11.04 -6.68 -9.43
CA PHE A 194 -11.57 -6.02 -8.22
C PHE A 194 -12.30 -4.72 -8.53
N PHE A 195 -11.77 -3.88 -9.43
CA PHE A 195 -12.36 -2.58 -9.75
C PHE A 195 -13.70 -2.69 -10.49
N THR A 196 -13.86 -3.75 -11.26
CA THR A 196 -15.07 -4.02 -12.06
C THR A 196 -16.04 -4.97 -11.35
N HIS A 197 -15.66 -5.45 -10.16
CA HIS A 197 -16.50 -6.33 -9.37
C HIS A 197 -17.70 -5.58 -8.79
N ASP A 198 -18.89 -6.15 -8.97
CA ASP A 198 -20.09 -5.64 -8.31
C ASP A 198 -20.05 -6.04 -6.83
N PRO A 199 -19.96 -5.08 -5.89
CA PRO A 199 -19.81 -5.38 -4.47
C PRO A 199 -21.04 -6.08 -3.86
N SER A 200 -22.17 -6.14 -4.57
CA SER A 200 -23.35 -6.91 -4.14
C SER A 200 -23.21 -8.42 -4.37
N LEU A 201 -22.25 -8.83 -5.22
CA LEU A 201 -21.99 -10.24 -5.48
C LEU A 201 -21.20 -10.87 -4.32
N LYS A 202 -21.59 -12.07 -3.92
CA LYS A 202 -20.98 -12.79 -2.78
C LYS A 202 -19.68 -13.52 -3.11
N THR A 203 -19.23 -13.48 -4.36
CA THR A 203 -18.07 -14.24 -4.86
C THR A 203 -17.04 -13.26 -5.39
N CYS A 204 -15.79 -13.28 -4.90
CA CYS A 204 -14.76 -12.31 -5.31
C CYS A 204 -14.40 -12.32 -6.80
N PHE A 205 -14.70 -13.41 -7.54
CA PHE A 205 -14.36 -13.55 -8.95
C PHE A 205 -15.52 -14.13 -9.75
N ARG A 206 -15.72 -13.64 -10.98
CA ARG A 206 -16.60 -14.31 -11.96
C ARG A 206 -15.90 -15.57 -12.45
N TYR A 207 -16.65 -16.68 -12.52
CA TYR A 207 -16.16 -17.99 -12.97
C TYR A 207 -15.31 -17.87 -14.26
N GLY A 208 -14.05 -18.35 -14.23
CA GLY A 208 -13.26 -18.59 -15.44
C GLY A 208 -11.85 -17.97 -15.54
N VAL A 209 -11.37 -17.15 -14.58
CA VAL A 209 -10.07 -16.44 -14.70
C VAL A 209 -8.86 -17.27 -14.21
N PHE A 210 -9.05 -18.53 -13.82
CA PHE A 210 -8.01 -19.35 -13.18
C PHE A 210 -7.00 -20.01 -14.12
N SER A 211 -7.16 -19.92 -15.45
CA SER A 211 -6.20 -20.57 -16.37
C SER A 211 -4.88 -19.81 -16.49
N ASP A 212 -4.86 -18.51 -16.17
CA ASP A 212 -3.71 -17.62 -16.42
C ASP A 212 -3.24 -16.82 -15.19
N LEU A 213 -3.85 -17.02 -14.01
CA LEU A 213 -3.46 -16.43 -12.72
C LEU A 213 -2.92 -17.49 -11.76
#